data_AF-A0A7W0G558-F1
#
_entry.id   AF-A0A7W0G558-F1
#
_cell.length_a   1.000
_cell.length_b   1.000
_cell.length_c   1.000
_cell.angle_alpha   90.00
_cell.angle_beta   90.00
_cell.angle_gamma   90.00
#
_symmetry.space_group_name_H-M   'P 1'
#
loop_
_entity.id
_entity.type
_entity.pdbx_description
1 polymer ?
#
loop_
_entity_poly.entity_id
_entity_poly.type
_entity_poly.pdbx_seq_one_letter_code
_entity_poly.pdbx_strand_id
1 'polypeptide(L)'
;MSNLYAMRRANGDWFALDDHGHLRVPVFRNDRAAMAARTRHWGMMLFKPVLLDERALASFIPKDGESAAHFCLVDDPSLSLSHGHSLEHAQLALLIHNAPEQPQLLSARAGLNTEKRVVSATG
;
A
#
# COMPACT_ATOMS: atom_id res chain seq x y z
N MET A 1 2.28 -7.06 -11.59
CA MET A 1 1.32 -5.96 -11.30
C MET A 1 1.18 -5.84 -9.79
N SER A 2 1.53 -4.69 -9.19
CA SER A 2 1.23 -4.45 -7.77
C SER A 2 -0.21 -3.99 -7.69
N ASN A 3 -1.08 -4.85 -7.14
CA ASN A 3 -2.48 -4.51 -6.97
C ASN A 3 -2.60 -3.58 -5.76
N LEU A 4 -2.54 -2.28 -6.03
CA LEU A 4 -2.83 -1.25 -5.03
C LEU A 4 -4.34 -1.07 -4.91
N TYR A 5 -4.82 -0.82 -3.71
CA TYR A 5 -6.24 -0.64 -3.44
C TYR A 5 -6.47 0.69 -2.72
N ALA A 6 -7.56 1.36 -3.06
CA ALA A 6 -8.08 2.47 -2.30
C ALA A 6 -9.56 2.21 -1.96
N MET A 7 -10.16 3.08 -1.17
CA MET A 7 -11.52 2.90 -0.67
C MET A 7 -12.47 3.82 -1.43
N ARG A 8 -13.49 3.25 -2.09
CA ARG A 8 -14.48 4.00 -2.88
C ARG A 8 -15.91 3.72 -2.42
N ARG A 9 -16.75 4.74 -2.33
CA ARG A 9 -18.19 4.59 -2.05
C ARG A 9 -18.96 4.28 -3.34
N ALA A 10 -20.23 3.90 -3.19
CA ALA A 10 -21.11 3.64 -4.33
C ALA A 10 -21.39 4.88 -5.20
N ASN A 11 -21.33 6.10 -4.63
CA ASN A 11 -21.52 7.35 -5.38
C ASN A 11 -20.27 7.76 -6.20
N GLY A 12 -19.18 7.00 -6.10
CA GLY A 12 -17.94 7.26 -6.83
C GLY A 12 -16.88 7.98 -6.02
N ASP A 13 -17.19 8.49 -4.84
CA ASP A 13 -16.25 9.24 -3.99
C ASP A 13 -15.18 8.33 -3.39
N TRP A 14 -13.97 8.86 -3.31
CA TRP A 14 -12.85 8.20 -2.65
C TRP A 14 -12.77 8.58 -1.18
N PHE A 15 -12.29 7.66 -0.37
CA PHE A 15 -12.03 7.92 1.04
C PHE A 15 -10.78 8.78 1.14
N ALA A 16 -10.88 9.90 1.85
CA ALA A 16 -9.76 10.71 2.24
C ALA A 16 -9.89 11.06 3.73
N LEU A 17 -8.75 11.16 4.39
CA LEU A 17 -8.62 11.72 5.73
C LEU A 17 -8.25 13.19 5.58
N ASP A 18 -8.81 14.04 6.42
CA ASP A 18 -8.28 15.39 6.59
C ASP A 18 -7.01 15.31 7.45
N ASP A 19 -5.92 15.81 6.90
CA ASP A 19 -4.63 15.96 7.57
C ASP A 19 -4.24 17.43 7.52
N HIS A 20 -4.64 18.19 8.54
CA HIS A 20 -4.38 19.63 8.65
C HIS A 20 -4.85 20.45 7.42
N GLY A 21 -6.03 20.13 6.87
CA GLY A 21 -6.57 20.79 5.67
C GLY A 21 -6.10 20.19 4.34
N HIS A 22 -5.28 19.14 4.39
CA HIS A 22 -4.88 18.36 3.22
C HIS A 22 -5.64 17.03 3.18
N LEU A 23 -6.35 16.79 2.08
CA LEU A 23 -7.03 15.51 1.87
C LEU A 23 -6.02 14.42 1.51
N ARG A 24 -5.91 13.41 2.38
CA ARG A 24 -5.00 12.29 2.25
C ARG A 24 -5.75 10.98 1.99
N VAL A 25 -5.52 10.38 0.83
CA VAL A 25 -6.15 9.13 0.39
C VAL A 25 -5.29 7.93 0.82
N PRO A 26 -5.76 7.05 1.72
CA PRO A 26 -5.03 5.84 2.07
C PRO A 26 -5.07 4.81 0.92
N VAL A 27 -3.89 4.30 0.61
CA VAL A 27 -3.61 3.29 -0.40
C VAL A 27 -3.05 2.05 0.29
N PHE A 28 -3.53 0.88 -0.13
CA PHE A 28 -3.24 -0.41 0.48
C PHE A 28 -2.56 -1.32 -0.54
N ARG A 29 -1.63 -2.15 -0.08
CA ARG A 29 -0.89 -3.10 -0.94
C ARG A 29 -1.70 -4.31 -1.40
N ASN A 30 -2.87 -4.55 -0.83
CA ASN A 30 -3.79 -5.63 -1.20
C ASN A 30 -5.21 -5.35 -0.65
N ASP A 31 -6.18 -6.14 -1.12
CA ASP A 31 -7.59 -6.06 -0.74
C ASP A 31 -7.82 -6.39 0.74
N ARG A 32 -7.09 -7.38 1.28
CA ARG A 32 -7.20 -7.81 2.68
C ARG A 32 -6.79 -6.70 3.65
N ALA A 33 -5.74 -5.95 3.32
CA ALA A 33 -5.28 -4.78 4.06
C ALA A 33 -6.35 -3.68 4.06
N ALA A 34 -6.96 -3.39 2.91
CA ALA A 34 -8.05 -2.42 2.80
C ALA A 34 -9.29 -2.86 3.59
N MET A 35 -9.63 -4.16 3.57
CA MET A 35 -10.72 -4.71 4.36
C MET A 35 -10.43 -4.67 5.87
N ALA A 36 -9.19 -4.95 6.29
CA ALA A 36 -8.78 -4.83 7.68
C ALA A 36 -8.94 -3.39 8.20
N ALA A 37 -8.47 -2.40 7.44
CA ALA A 37 -8.68 -0.98 7.73
C ALA A 37 -10.18 -0.65 7.84
N ARG A 38 -11.00 -1.13 6.90
CA ARG A 38 -12.46 -0.91 6.91
C ARG A 38 -13.14 -1.40 8.18
N THR A 39 -12.72 -2.54 8.73
CA THR A 39 -13.32 -3.10 9.95
C THR A 39 -13.01 -2.27 11.21
N ARG A 40 -11.92 -1.50 11.19
CA ARG A 40 -11.47 -0.70 12.35
C ARG A 40 -11.88 0.77 12.26
N HIS A 41 -12.04 1.29 11.05
CA HIS A 41 -12.42 2.68 10.81
C HIS A 41 -13.88 2.79 10.39
N TRP A 42 -14.75 3.21 11.33
CA TRP A 42 -16.18 3.40 11.09
C TRP A 42 -16.48 4.31 9.88
N GLY A 43 -15.64 5.32 9.65
CA GLY A 43 -15.74 6.20 8.48
C GLY A 43 -15.62 5.47 7.13
N MET A 44 -15.03 4.28 7.10
CA MET A 44 -14.88 3.46 5.89
C MET A 44 -16.04 2.46 5.69
N MET A 45 -17.01 2.36 6.60
CA MET A 45 -18.08 1.35 6.50
C MET A 45 -18.84 1.41 5.17
N LEU A 46 -19.05 2.61 4.63
CA LEU A 46 -19.75 2.84 3.36
C LEU A 46 -18.84 2.73 2.11
N PHE A 47 -17.56 2.44 2.32
CA PHE A 47 -16.58 2.31 1.26
C PHE A 47 -16.22 0.86 1.03
N LYS A 48 -15.84 0.54 -0.20
CA LYS A 48 -15.33 -0.77 -0.57
C LYS A 48 -13.92 -0.64 -1.12
N PRO A 49 -13.05 -1.65 -0.92
CA PRO A 49 -11.77 -1.70 -1.61
C PRO A 49 -12.00 -1.74 -3.12
N VAL A 50 -11.29 -0.89 -3.84
CA VAL A 50 -11.28 -0.82 -5.30
C VAL A 50 -9.82 -0.81 -5.75
N LEU A 51 -9.52 -1.60 -6.79
CA LEU A 51 -8.21 -1.62 -7.43
C LEU A 51 -7.89 -0.23 -7.99
N LEU A 52 -6.70 0.25 -7.66
CA LEU A 52 -6.20 1.54 -8.11
C LEU A 52 -5.43 1.32 -9.41
N ASP A 53 -6.15 1.39 -10.52
CA ASP A 53 -5.59 1.37 -11.88
C ASP A 53 -5.42 2.79 -12.42
N GLU A 54 -4.88 2.91 -13.64
CA GLU A 54 -4.67 4.20 -14.31
C GLU A 54 -5.97 5.01 -14.43
N ARG A 55 -7.11 4.31 -14.63
CA ARG A 55 -8.43 4.95 -14.76
C ARG A 55 -8.92 5.51 -13.43
N ALA A 56 -8.72 4.77 -12.35
CA ALA A 56 -9.01 5.22 -11.00
C ALA A 56 -8.09 6.40 -10.63
N LEU A 57 -6.81 6.35 -11.00
CA LEU A 57 -5.86 7.43 -10.74
C LEU A 57 -6.26 8.74 -11.43
N ALA A 58 -6.83 8.68 -12.64
CA ALA A 58 -7.34 9.84 -13.35
C ALA A 58 -8.48 10.58 -12.59
N SER A 59 -9.21 9.89 -11.72
CA SER A 59 -10.29 10.50 -10.93
C SER A 59 -9.80 11.36 -9.74
N PHE A 60 -8.50 11.35 -9.46
CA PHE A 60 -7.87 12.19 -8.45
C PHE A 60 -7.19 13.43 -9.01
N ILE A 61 -7.23 13.64 -10.33
CA ILE A 61 -6.73 14.86 -10.94
C ILE A 61 -7.66 15.99 -10.48
N PRO A 62 -7.15 17.00 -9.74
CA PRO A 62 -7.99 18.09 -9.26
C PRO A 62 -8.62 18.82 -10.43
N LYS A 63 -9.88 19.22 -10.28
CA LYS A 63 -10.52 20.15 -11.21
C LYS A 63 -10.03 21.57 -10.90
N ASP A 64 -10.02 22.46 -11.89
CA ASP A 64 -9.47 23.81 -11.75
C ASP A 64 -9.89 24.48 -10.43
N GLY A 65 -8.90 24.82 -9.59
CA GLY A 65 -9.10 25.47 -8.29
C GLY A 65 -9.17 24.54 -7.07
N GLU A 66 -9.14 23.21 -7.25
CA GLU A 66 -9.10 22.24 -6.15
C GLU A 66 -7.66 21.85 -5.78
N SER A 67 -7.39 21.68 -4.48
CA SER A 67 -6.10 21.15 -4.03
C SER A 67 -6.01 19.66 -4.36
N ALA A 68 -4.88 19.23 -4.91
CA ALA A 68 -4.65 17.82 -5.23
C ALA A 68 -4.74 16.96 -3.97
N ALA A 69 -5.44 15.83 -4.04
CA ALA A 69 -5.39 14.85 -2.97
C ALA A 69 -3.98 14.23 -2.90
N HIS A 70 -3.43 14.15 -1.69
CA HIS A 70 -2.18 13.43 -1.45
C HIS A 70 -2.48 11.96 -1.19
N PHE A 71 -1.55 11.06 -1.52
CA PHE A 71 -1.72 9.63 -1.27
C PHE A 71 -0.86 9.17 -0.10
N CYS A 72 -1.32 8.15 0.61
CA CYS A 72 -0.58 7.51 1.70
C CYS A 72 -0.54 6.02 1.47
N LEU A 73 0.64 5.45 1.23
CA LEU A 73 0.79 4.00 1.29
C LEU A 73 0.84 3.55 2.75
N VAL A 74 -0.24 2.91 3.21
CA VAL A 74 -0.39 2.49 4.60
C VAL A 74 0.52 1.31 4.90
N ASP A 75 1.31 1.42 5.98
CA ASP A 75 2.24 0.36 6.42
C ASP A 75 1.53 -0.75 7.19
N ASP A 76 0.85 -0.38 8.29
CA ASP A 76 0.00 -1.30 9.06
C ASP A 76 -1.45 -0.79 9.09
N PRO A 77 -2.33 -1.33 8.22
CA PRO A 77 -3.74 -0.95 8.16
C PRO A 77 -4.54 -1.35 9.41
N SER A 78 -3.94 -2.15 10.30
CA SER A 78 -4.55 -2.57 11.56
C SER A 78 -4.34 -1.54 12.66
N LEU A 79 -3.21 -0.81 12.64
CA LEU A 79 -2.84 0.08 13.75
C LEU A 79 -3.29 1.52 13.50
N SER A 80 -3.00 2.08 12.32
CA SER A 80 -3.36 3.46 12.01
C SER A 80 -3.20 3.76 10.52
N LEU A 81 -4.14 4.54 10.00
CA LEU A 81 -4.08 5.06 8.62
C LEU A 81 -3.15 6.27 8.47
N SER A 82 -2.75 6.88 9.58
CA SER A 82 -1.81 8.01 9.61
C SER A 82 -0.37 7.55 9.37
N HIS A 83 -0.07 6.29 9.74
CA HIS A 83 1.24 5.67 9.59
C HIS A 83 1.37 5.06 8.18
N GLY A 84 2.16 5.74 7.36
CA GLY A 84 2.43 5.32 6.00
C GLY A 84 3.23 6.35 5.22
N HIS A 85 3.72 5.92 4.08
CA HIS A 85 4.56 6.74 3.21
C HIS A 85 3.69 7.69 2.36
N SER A 86 3.98 8.99 2.40
CA SER A 86 3.35 9.94 1.49
C SER A 86 3.77 9.63 0.05
N LEU A 87 2.82 9.60 -0.85
CA LEU A 87 3.02 9.37 -2.27
C LEU A 87 2.43 10.53 -3.06
N GLU A 88 3.25 11.07 -3.96
CA GLU A 88 2.79 11.99 -4.99
C GLU A 88 2.09 11.22 -6.11
N HIS A 89 1.21 11.91 -6.85
CA HIS A 89 0.46 11.32 -7.97
C HIS A 89 1.39 10.61 -8.98
N ALA A 90 2.52 11.24 -9.33
CA ALA A 90 3.51 10.66 -10.24
C ALA A 90 4.18 9.39 -9.67
N GLN A 91 4.45 9.35 -8.36
CA GLN A 91 5.03 8.16 -7.72
C GLN A 91 4.03 7.01 -7.67
N LEU A 92 2.77 7.34 -7.43
CA LEU A 92 1.68 6.37 -7.46
C LEU A 92 1.47 5.80 -8.86
N ALA A 93 1.49 6.65 -9.90
CA ALA A 93 1.47 6.21 -11.28
C ALA A 93 2.61 5.24 -11.57
N LEU A 94 3.84 5.58 -11.17
CA LEU A 94 4.99 4.69 -11.32
C LEU A 94 4.81 3.35 -10.61
N LEU A 95 4.19 3.29 -9.43
CA LEU A 95 3.92 2.02 -8.76
C LEU A 95 2.88 1.18 -9.50
N ILE A 96 1.86 1.81 -10.08
CA ILE A 96 0.84 1.13 -10.89
C ILE A 96 1.47 0.56 -12.18
N HIS A 97 2.37 1.32 -12.82
CA HIS A 97 3.04 0.93 -14.08
C HIS A 97 4.25 -0.02 -13.87
N ASN A 98 5.07 0.20 -12.84
CA ASN A 98 6.35 -0.49 -12.59
C ASN A 98 6.34 -1.31 -11.31
N ALA A 99 5.53 -2.37 -11.27
CA ALA A 99 5.79 -3.42 -10.30
C ALA A 99 6.88 -4.37 -10.85
N PRO A 100 8.12 -4.39 -10.32
CA PRO A 100 8.89 -5.62 -10.43
C PRO A 100 8.06 -6.69 -9.73
N GLU A 101 7.87 -7.83 -10.39
CA GLU A 101 7.43 -9.04 -9.71
C GLU A 101 8.31 -9.17 -8.47
N GLN A 102 7.75 -9.05 -7.26
CA GLN A 102 8.50 -9.40 -6.08
C GLN A 102 8.70 -10.90 -6.18
N PRO A 103 9.91 -11.41 -6.45
CA PRO A 103 10.18 -12.80 -6.14
C PRO A 103 9.99 -12.85 -4.64
N GLN A 104 9.16 -13.78 -4.19
CA GLN A 104 9.01 -14.08 -2.77
C GLN A 104 10.37 -13.96 -2.11
N LEU A 105 10.47 -13.15 -1.07
CA LEU A 105 11.64 -13.10 -0.21
C LEU A 105 11.76 -14.50 0.38
N LEU A 106 12.49 -15.30 -0.38
CA LEU A 106 12.79 -16.69 -0.18
C LEU A 106 13.41 -16.75 1.20
N SER A 107 12.72 -17.44 2.11
CA SER A 107 13.30 -18.55 2.85
C SER A 107 14.85 -18.60 2.79
N ALA A 108 15.49 -17.67 3.48
CA ALA A 108 16.92 -17.66 3.75
C ALA A 108 17.16 -17.26 5.21
N ARG A 109 16.37 -17.85 6.10
CA ARG A 109 16.88 -18.32 7.40
C ARG A 109 17.16 -19.82 7.30
N ALA A 110 17.88 -20.22 6.26
CA ALA A 110 18.60 -21.48 6.27
C ALA A 110 19.88 -21.22 7.06
N GLY A 111 20.06 -22.01 8.12
CA GLY A 111 21.10 -21.83 9.12
C GLY A 111 22.51 -21.81 8.54
N LEU A 112 23.27 -20.81 8.97
CA LEU A 112 24.72 -20.82 9.10
C LEU A 112 24.90 -20.53 10.59
N ASN A 113 25.42 -21.43 11.42
CA ASN A 113 26.85 -21.77 11.44
C ASN A 113 27.06 -23.15 12.09
N THR A 114 27.80 -24.02 11.40
CA THR A 114 28.61 -25.05 12.08
C THR A 114 29.93 -25.17 11.34
N GLU A 115 30.82 -24.21 11.59
CA GLU A 115 32.24 -24.45 11.41
C GLU A 115 32.69 -25.44 12.48
N LYS A 116 33.16 -26.60 12.04
CA LYS A 116 34.45 -27.16 12.49
C LYS A 116 34.89 -28.28 11.56
N ARG A 117 35.76 -27.88 10.65
CA ARG A 117 36.70 -28.75 9.92
C ARG A 117 37.77 -29.19 10.92
N VAL A 118 37.89 -30.49 11.19
CA VAL A 118 39.17 -31.11 11.58
C VAL A 118 39.38 -32.33 10.69
N VAL A 119 40.62 -32.41 10.25
CA VAL A 119 41.13 -33.08 9.06
C VAL A 119 41.72 -34.44 9.46
N SER A 120 41.61 -35.42 8.56
CA SER A 120 42.41 -36.64 8.31
C SER A 120 43.32 -37.18 9.44
N ALA A 121 43.13 -38.42 9.92
CA ALA A 121 43.59 -39.68 9.32
C ALA A 121 45.12 -39.78 9.11
N THR A 122 45.81 -40.49 10.02
CA THR A 122 47.11 -41.15 9.78
C THR A 122 47.25 -42.36 10.69
N GLY A 123 47.57 -43.51 10.10
CA GLY A 123 48.49 -44.55 10.61
C GLY A 123 48.09 -45.33 11.85
#